data_AF-A0A3D1ARU2-F1
#
_entry.id   AF-A0A3D1ARU2-F1
#
_cell.length_a   1.000
_cell.length_b   1.000
_cell.length_c   1.000
_cell.angle_alpha   90.00
_cell.angle_beta   90.00
_cell.angle_gamma   90.00
#
_symmetry.space_group_name_H-M   'P 1'
#
loop_
_entity.id
_entity.type
_entity.pdbx_description
1 polymer ?
#
loop_
_entity_poly.entity_id
_entity_poly.type
_entity_poly.pdbx_seq_one_letter_code
_entity_poly.pdbx_strand_id
1 'polypeptide(L)'
;MKHIGHLLLAAIAFTTAANVGLSAPAASLQLGSLLRQSDAVVNGSIESTVPSGTSVVVNLLVTRTIKGAVLTGTPLNATWTPETQLQFSSSIRNGESGIWFLKQSGAAWAVLPVALGAVPISGIYIHVPAGPLPSIFAYDDSLPASNRLADELAAAAQSTETAVALGHILASGAADDLGSNVLGSIWGQLASSATPMTQAIGLAGQIRVGNSAGLAVLATVGPQAFSADAQDHLSTAICRYNASDIGAIQSLGALVTSAYAENVKLCAGHALRAIHSKEAVKYLMPLLDSPSRRMQYEAVAGIASFANGFPVQTANNTVDMSVLAANPNAPPATTDTLRYFPTLSAFQKQPDTYISYWKNWLLAHSIN
;
A
#
# COMPACT_ATOMS: atom_id res chain seq x y z
N MET A 1 -0.08 -33.23 -33.23
CA MET A 1 -0.19 -32.15 -32.22
C MET A 1 -1.63 -32.04 -31.70
N LYS A 2 -2.14 -33.09 -31.07
CA LYS A 2 -3.39 -33.13 -30.28
C LYS A 2 -3.06 -34.07 -29.11
N HIS A 3 -3.42 -33.71 -27.88
CA HIS A 3 -3.09 -34.35 -26.59
C HIS A 3 -1.98 -33.73 -25.73
N ILE A 4 -2.05 -32.41 -25.50
CA ILE A 4 -1.63 -31.82 -24.22
C ILE A 4 -2.86 -31.09 -23.69
N GLY A 5 -3.76 -31.84 -23.07
CA GLY A 5 -5.02 -31.32 -22.56
C GLY A 5 -5.38 -32.09 -21.31
N HIS A 6 -4.68 -31.76 -20.22
CA HIS A 6 -4.95 -32.03 -18.79
C HIS A 6 -3.62 -31.90 -18.04
N LEU A 7 -3.08 -30.68 -18.00
CA LEU A 7 -1.93 -30.35 -17.15
C LEU A 7 -2.42 -29.47 -16.01
N LEU A 8 -2.07 -29.90 -14.79
CA LEU A 8 -2.45 -29.35 -13.50
C LEU A 8 -2.60 -27.82 -13.51
N LEU A 9 -3.78 -27.32 -13.16
CA LEU A 9 -3.89 -26.01 -12.53
C LEU A 9 -3.21 -26.10 -11.16
N ALA A 10 -1.95 -25.67 -11.07
CA ALA A 10 -1.35 -25.34 -9.79
C ALA A 10 -2.06 -24.08 -9.28
N ALA A 11 -3.02 -24.25 -8.37
CA ALA A 11 -3.64 -23.13 -7.68
C ALA A 11 -2.56 -22.39 -6.88
N ILE A 12 -2.29 -21.14 -7.26
CA ILE A 12 -1.53 -20.21 -6.43
C ILE A 12 -2.46 -19.84 -5.27
N ALA A 13 -2.31 -20.57 -4.15
CA ALA A 13 -3.05 -20.28 -2.94
C ALA A 13 -2.50 -19.00 -2.29
N PHE A 14 -3.26 -17.91 -2.36
CA PHE A 14 -3.09 -16.78 -1.45
C PHE A 14 -3.64 -17.20 -0.08
N THR A 15 -2.76 -17.66 0.81
CA THR A 15 -3.14 -17.95 2.19
C THR A 15 -3.23 -16.65 2.99
N THR A 16 -4.44 -16.12 3.16
CA THR A 16 -4.76 -15.20 4.25
C THR A 16 -5.09 -16.03 5.48
N ALA A 17 -4.24 -16.01 6.51
CA ALA A 17 -4.53 -16.70 7.77
C ALA A 17 -5.70 -15.99 8.49
N ALA A 18 -6.67 -16.77 8.98
CA ALA A 18 -7.83 -16.25 9.70
C ALA A 18 -8.09 -17.00 11.01
N ASN A 19 -8.82 -16.29 11.89
CA ASN A 19 -9.59 -16.73 13.08
C ASN A 19 -8.93 -16.55 14.46
N VAL A 20 -8.89 -15.29 14.89
CA VAL A 20 -9.21 -14.91 16.28
C VAL A 20 -10.58 -14.22 16.22
N GLY A 21 -11.38 -14.20 17.30
CA GLY A 21 -12.71 -13.56 17.35
C GLY A 21 -12.64 -12.05 17.10
N LEU A 22 -12.43 -11.68 15.84
CA LEU A 22 -12.11 -10.35 15.36
C LEU A 22 -13.41 -9.60 15.09
N SER A 23 -13.56 -8.45 15.73
CA SER A 23 -14.34 -7.36 15.13
C SER A 23 -13.98 -7.28 13.64
N ALA A 24 -14.98 -7.16 12.77
CA ALA A 24 -14.73 -7.04 11.33
C ALA A 24 -13.63 -5.97 11.12
N PRO A 25 -12.53 -6.30 10.43
CA PRO A 25 -11.40 -5.39 10.31
C PRO A 25 -11.90 -4.07 9.72
N ALA A 26 -11.52 -2.96 10.35
CA ALA A 26 -11.84 -1.64 9.82
C ALA A 26 -11.25 -1.52 8.42
N ALA A 27 -12.11 -1.35 7.42
CA ALA A 27 -11.68 -1.12 6.05
C ALA A 27 -11.52 0.38 5.85
N SER A 28 -10.31 0.82 5.50
CA SER A 28 -10.10 2.19 5.04
C SER A 28 -10.79 2.39 3.70
N LEU A 29 -11.56 3.46 3.56
CA LEU A 29 -12.13 3.84 2.29
C LEU A 29 -11.11 4.60 1.43
N GLN A 30 -11.29 4.49 0.12
CA GLN A 30 -10.47 5.17 -0.88
C GLN A 30 -10.83 6.67 -0.89
N LEU A 31 -9.85 7.53 -0.64
CA LEU A 31 -10.03 8.97 -0.41
C LEU A 31 -10.51 9.71 -1.66
N GLY A 32 -10.08 9.31 -2.85
CA GLY A 32 -10.57 9.84 -4.12
C GLY A 32 -12.05 9.48 -4.34
N SER A 33 -12.47 8.29 -3.94
CA SER A 33 -13.88 7.87 -3.99
C SER A 33 -14.74 8.68 -3.04
N LEU A 34 -14.27 8.86 -1.79
CA LEU A 34 -14.92 9.75 -0.83
C LEU A 34 -15.00 11.18 -1.37
N LEU A 35 -13.88 11.71 -1.88
CA LEU A 35 -13.81 13.04 -2.48
C LEU A 35 -14.82 13.19 -3.63
N ARG A 36 -15.01 12.18 -4.48
CA ARG A 36 -16.02 12.19 -5.56
C ARG A 36 -17.44 12.18 -5.01
N GLN A 37 -17.71 11.35 -4.00
CA GLN A 37 -19.04 11.18 -3.41
C GLN A 37 -19.50 12.39 -2.57
N SER A 38 -18.58 13.06 -1.89
CA SER A 38 -18.84 14.24 -1.07
C SER A 38 -19.35 15.42 -1.87
N ASP A 39 -20.29 16.19 -1.32
CA ASP A 39 -20.69 17.50 -1.85
C ASP A 39 -19.79 18.61 -1.31
N ALA A 40 -19.23 18.41 -0.11
CA ALA A 40 -18.20 19.26 0.47
C ALA A 40 -17.10 18.44 1.15
N VAL A 41 -15.87 18.94 1.09
CA VAL A 41 -14.75 18.44 1.88
C VAL A 41 -14.13 19.65 2.57
N VAL A 42 -14.03 19.59 3.89
CA VAL A 42 -13.61 20.73 4.71
C VAL A 42 -12.55 20.30 5.70
N ASN A 43 -11.62 21.21 5.99
CA ASN A 43 -10.90 21.17 7.25
C ASN A 43 -11.77 21.88 8.29
N GLY A 44 -12.10 21.20 9.38
CA GLY A 44 -12.98 21.71 10.42
C GLY A 44 -12.51 21.35 11.81
N SER A 45 -12.61 22.33 12.71
CA SER A 45 -12.38 22.15 14.15
C SER A 45 -13.68 21.75 14.84
N ILE A 46 -13.62 20.77 15.73
CA ILE A 46 -14.78 20.26 16.45
C ILE A 46 -15.11 21.22 17.60
N GLU A 47 -16.28 21.85 17.57
CA GLU A 47 -16.76 22.71 18.65
C GLU A 47 -17.46 21.90 19.73
N SER A 48 -18.27 20.92 19.31
CA SER A 48 -18.95 19.99 20.22
C SER A 48 -19.46 18.76 19.48
N THR A 49 -19.68 17.69 20.24
CA THR A 49 -20.35 16.47 19.77
C THR A 49 -21.55 16.18 20.65
N VAL A 50 -22.72 15.97 20.03
CA VAL A 50 -23.98 15.73 20.73
C VAL A 50 -24.52 14.36 20.28
N PRO A 51 -24.57 13.35 21.17
CA PRO A 51 -25.28 12.11 20.88
C PRO A 51 -26.76 12.39 20.63
N SER A 52 -27.32 11.79 19.58
CA SER A 52 -28.73 11.96 19.17
C SER A 52 -29.30 10.61 18.72
N GLY A 53 -29.88 9.86 19.65
CA GLY A 53 -30.40 8.52 19.39
C GLY A 53 -29.27 7.56 18.99
N THR A 54 -29.36 7.00 17.79
CA THR A 54 -28.31 6.13 17.21
C THR A 54 -27.26 6.90 16.42
N SER A 55 -27.34 8.22 16.36
CA SER A 55 -26.43 9.07 15.60
C SER A 55 -25.63 10.00 16.52
N VAL A 56 -24.57 10.59 15.98
CA VAL A 56 -23.84 11.69 16.62
C VAL A 56 -23.93 12.90 15.72
N VAL A 57 -24.29 14.03 16.29
CA VAL A 57 -24.18 15.33 15.63
C VAL A 57 -22.85 15.94 16.04
N VAL A 58 -22.03 16.27 15.05
CA VAL A 58 -20.75 16.95 15.22
C VAL A 58 -20.93 18.40 14.74
N ASN A 59 -20.68 19.34 15.64
CA ASN A 59 -20.70 20.76 15.33
C ASN A 59 -19.26 21.18 15.01
N LEU A 60 -19.05 21.65 13.79
CA LEU A 60 -17.75 21.98 13.21
C LEU A 60 -17.66 23.48 12.97
N LEU A 61 -16.52 24.09 13.28
CA LEU A 61 -16.13 25.37 12.74
C LEU A 61 -15.23 25.14 11.53
N VAL A 62 -15.68 25.52 10.34
CA VAL A 62 -14.92 25.31 9.10
C VAL A 62 -13.72 26.24 9.07
N THR A 63 -12.51 25.68 9.03
CA THR A 63 -11.26 26.45 9.00
C THR A 63 -10.73 26.61 7.58
N ARG A 64 -10.96 25.63 6.69
CA ARG A 64 -10.66 25.69 5.25
C ARG A 64 -11.62 24.82 4.45
N THR A 65 -11.80 25.20 3.19
CA THR A 65 -12.63 24.44 2.24
C THR A 65 -11.75 23.81 1.17
N ILE A 66 -11.83 22.48 1.06
CA ILE A 66 -11.08 21.68 0.08
C ILE A 66 -11.96 21.41 -1.15
N LYS A 67 -13.26 21.20 -0.94
CA LYS A 67 -14.28 21.00 -1.98
C LYS A 67 -15.62 21.59 -1.53
N GLY A 68 -16.40 22.10 -2.48
CA GLY A 68 -17.79 22.52 -2.25
C GLY A 68 -17.93 24.01 -1.94
N ALA A 69 -19.15 24.45 -1.65
CA ALA A 69 -19.51 25.87 -1.45
C ALA A 69 -19.54 26.31 0.03
N VAL A 70 -19.10 25.46 0.95
CA VAL A 70 -19.04 25.79 2.38
C VAL A 70 -17.96 26.85 2.59
N LEU A 71 -18.28 27.94 3.29
CA LEU A 71 -17.34 29.04 3.49
C LEU A 71 -16.52 28.86 4.78
N THR A 72 -15.28 29.32 4.76
CA THR A 72 -14.43 29.40 5.95
C THR A 72 -15.07 30.29 7.02
N GLY A 73 -14.95 29.89 8.29
CA GLY A 73 -15.57 30.55 9.44
C GLY A 73 -17.04 30.19 9.66
N THR A 74 -17.63 29.35 8.81
CA THR A 74 -19.03 28.94 8.93
C THR A 74 -19.17 27.80 9.94
N PRO A 75 -20.09 27.90 10.92
CA PRO A 75 -20.46 26.76 11.75
C PRO A 75 -21.28 25.76 10.92
N LEU A 76 -20.96 24.47 11.04
CA LEU A 76 -21.58 23.40 10.27
C LEU A 76 -21.95 22.24 11.20
N ASN A 77 -23.20 21.80 11.13
CA ASN A 77 -23.67 20.63 11.87
C ASN A 77 -23.70 19.43 10.92
N ALA A 78 -22.91 18.40 11.23
CA ALA A 78 -22.84 17.17 10.45
C ALA A 78 -23.27 15.97 11.29
N THR A 79 -24.16 15.15 10.75
CA THR A 79 -24.64 13.94 11.42
C THR A 79 -23.88 12.74 10.91
N TRP A 80 -23.41 11.91 11.83
CA TRP A 80 -22.90 10.57 11.52
C TRP A 80 -23.78 9.51 12.18
N THR A 81 -24.20 8.52 11.39
CA THR A 81 -24.97 7.37 11.88
C THR A 81 -24.11 6.12 11.66
N PRO A 82 -23.54 5.51 12.70
CA PRO A 82 -22.77 4.28 12.57
C PRO A 82 -23.64 3.13 12.06
N GLU A 83 -23.08 2.29 11.20
CA GLU A 83 -23.76 1.10 10.68
C GLU A 83 -24.01 0.03 11.75
N THR A 84 -23.15 -0.01 12.78
CA THR A 84 -23.28 -0.92 13.92
C THR A 84 -23.50 -0.13 15.19
N GLN A 85 -24.35 -0.63 16.10
CA GLN A 85 -24.59 -0.01 17.40
C GLN A 85 -23.32 -0.14 18.27
N LEU A 86 -22.35 0.74 18.05
CA LEU A 86 -21.15 0.81 18.87
C LEU A 86 -21.43 1.67 20.10
N GLN A 87 -20.82 1.26 21.21
CA GLN A 87 -20.70 2.13 22.37
C GLN A 87 -19.82 3.32 21.99
N PHE A 88 -20.33 4.54 22.20
CA PHE A 88 -19.59 5.79 22.07
C PHE A 88 -18.53 5.89 23.18
N SER A 89 -17.49 5.05 23.13
CA SER A 89 -16.50 4.92 24.21
C SER A 89 -15.28 5.83 24.04
N SER A 90 -15.19 6.58 22.94
CA SER A 90 -14.14 7.59 22.73
C SER A 90 -14.72 8.99 22.79
N SER A 91 -14.23 9.79 23.74
CA SER A 91 -14.50 11.23 23.76
C SER A 91 -13.66 11.90 22.68
N ILE A 92 -14.33 12.55 21.73
CA ILE A 92 -13.71 13.60 20.94
C ILE A 92 -13.36 14.76 21.87
N ARG A 93 -12.22 15.38 21.62
CA ARG A 93 -11.86 16.61 22.33
C ARG A 93 -12.31 17.81 21.52
N ASN A 94 -13.01 18.73 22.17
CA ASN A 94 -13.30 20.03 21.58
C ASN A 94 -11.97 20.70 21.19
N GLY A 95 -11.93 21.28 19.98
CA GLY A 95 -10.73 21.88 19.40
C GLY A 95 -9.91 20.94 18.50
N GLU A 96 -10.19 19.63 18.48
CA GLU A 96 -9.57 18.73 17.50
C GLU A 96 -9.94 19.16 16.08
N SER A 97 -8.97 19.12 15.17
CA SER A 97 -9.15 19.51 13.77
C SER A 97 -9.02 18.30 12.86
N GLY A 98 -9.83 18.29 11.79
CA GLY A 98 -9.93 17.14 10.90
C GLY A 98 -10.31 17.51 9.49
N ILE A 99 -9.99 16.65 8.53
CA ILE A 99 -10.58 16.65 7.19
C ILE A 99 -11.87 15.83 7.24
N TRP A 100 -12.98 16.47 6.90
CA TRP A 100 -14.32 15.91 6.92
C TRP A 100 -14.87 15.79 5.51
N PHE A 101 -15.33 14.59 5.17
CA PHE A 101 -16.03 14.30 3.92
C PHE A 101 -17.52 14.39 4.17
N LEU A 102 -18.19 15.34 3.53
CA LEU A 102 -19.58 15.68 3.83
C LEU A 102 -20.48 15.48 2.60
N LYS A 103 -21.63 14.86 2.82
CA LYS A 103 -22.70 14.69 1.84
C LYS A 103 -23.90 15.53 2.27
N GLN A 104 -24.48 16.28 1.35
CA GLN A 104 -25.69 17.04 1.63
C GLN A 104 -26.92 16.12 1.51
N SER A 105 -27.79 16.18 2.52
CA SER A 105 -29.07 15.49 2.56
C SER A 105 -30.16 16.51 2.91
N GLY A 106 -30.76 17.11 1.88
CA GLY A 106 -31.65 18.26 2.05
C GLY A 106 -30.90 19.47 2.61
N ALA A 107 -31.34 19.96 3.78
CA ALA A 107 -30.68 21.06 4.49
C ALA A 107 -29.61 20.61 5.49
N ALA A 108 -29.44 19.29 5.69
CA ALA A 108 -28.50 18.73 6.65
C ALA A 108 -27.24 18.17 5.97
N TRP A 109 -26.15 18.11 6.72
CA TRP A 109 -24.92 17.43 6.31
C TRP A 109 -24.83 16.06 6.97
N ALA A 110 -24.43 15.06 6.18
CA ALA A 110 -24.08 13.73 6.65
C ALA A 110 -22.56 13.52 6.49
N VAL A 111 -21.92 12.92 7.50
CA VAL A 111 -20.51 12.55 7.42
C VAL A 111 -20.35 11.25 6.63
N LEU A 112 -19.48 11.28 5.62
CA LEU A 112 -18.97 10.09 4.96
C LEU A 112 -17.70 9.66 5.72
N PRO A 113 -17.72 8.54 6.47
CA PRO A 113 -16.59 8.17 7.31
C PRO A 113 -15.39 7.73 6.47
N VAL A 114 -14.17 7.96 6.95
CA VAL A 114 -12.94 7.48 6.25
C VAL A 114 -12.65 5.99 6.46
N ALA A 115 -13.30 5.38 7.45
CA ALA A 115 -13.23 3.95 7.72
C ALA A 115 -14.63 3.39 8.03
N LEU A 116 -14.87 2.14 7.62
CA LEU A 116 -16.12 1.42 7.87
C LEU A 116 -15.99 0.40 8.99
N GLY A 117 -17.15 -0.01 9.54
CA GLY A 117 -17.25 -1.04 10.56
C GLY A 117 -17.27 -0.48 11.98
N ALA A 118 -16.64 -1.22 12.90
CA ALA A 118 -16.62 -0.91 14.32
C ALA A 118 -15.60 0.20 14.67
N VAL A 119 -15.76 1.39 14.11
CA VAL A 119 -14.78 2.49 14.27
C VAL A 119 -15.19 3.49 15.35
N PRO A 120 -14.24 3.98 16.17
CA PRO A 120 -14.51 5.12 17.03
C PRO A 120 -14.79 6.35 16.18
N ILE A 121 -15.39 7.38 16.79
CA ILE A 121 -15.69 8.62 16.08
C ILE A 121 -14.41 9.37 15.64
N SER A 122 -13.27 9.15 16.28
CA SER A 122 -11.97 9.64 15.79
C SER A 122 -11.52 8.97 14.47
N GLY A 123 -12.16 7.87 14.08
CA GLY A 123 -11.91 7.13 12.83
C GLY A 123 -12.81 7.51 11.67
N ILE A 124 -13.71 8.49 11.82
CA ILE A 124 -14.61 8.92 10.72
C ILE A 124 -14.09 10.13 9.94
N TYR A 125 -13.01 10.75 10.42
CA TYR A 125 -12.35 11.89 9.78
C TYR A 125 -10.83 11.68 9.80
N ILE A 126 -10.09 12.48 9.02
CA ILE A 126 -8.62 12.43 9.04
C ILE A 126 -8.12 13.53 9.97
N HIS A 127 -7.47 13.16 11.08
CA HIS A 127 -6.89 14.15 11.99
C HIS A 127 -5.80 14.96 11.28
N VAL A 128 -5.90 16.29 11.36
CA VAL A 128 -4.91 17.23 10.84
C VAL A 128 -4.60 18.31 11.89
N PRO A 129 -3.39 18.89 11.88
CA PRO A 129 -3.05 19.96 12.82
C PRO A 129 -3.97 21.17 12.65
N ALA A 130 -4.31 21.80 13.78
CA ALA A 130 -5.02 23.07 13.76
C ALA A 130 -4.13 24.20 13.23
N GLY A 131 -4.75 25.27 12.74
CA GLY A 131 -4.05 26.45 12.24
C GLY A 131 -3.77 26.43 10.74
N PRO A 132 -3.03 27.42 10.21
CA PRO A 132 -2.79 27.57 8.78
C PRO A 132 -1.88 26.46 8.24
N LEU A 133 -2.05 26.14 6.95
CA LEU A 133 -1.12 25.26 6.25
C LEU A 133 0.28 25.90 6.19
N PRO A 134 1.36 25.13 6.34
CA PRO A 134 2.69 25.61 6.01
C PRO A 134 2.72 26.14 4.58
N SER A 135 3.49 27.19 4.31
CA SER A 135 3.51 27.89 3.01
C SER A 135 3.84 26.97 1.82
N ILE A 136 4.62 25.90 2.05
CA ILE A 136 4.97 24.90 1.03
C ILE A 136 3.78 24.02 0.59
N PHE A 137 2.70 23.99 1.37
CA PHE A 137 1.45 23.28 1.11
C PHE A 137 0.28 24.25 0.90
N ALA A 138 0.55 25.55 0.82
CA ALA A 138 -0.50 26.52 0.56
C ALA A 138 -1.00 26.37 -0.89
N TYR A 139 -2.32 26.44 -1.05
CA TYR A 139 -3.00 26.36 -2.34
C TYR A 139 -4.08 27.43 -2.44
N ASP A 140 -4.48 27.72 -3.68
CA ASP A 140 -5.64 28.56 -3.98
C ASP A 140 -6.85 27.73 -4.42
N ASP A 141 -8.01 28.38 -4.54
CA ASP A 141 -9.28 27.73 -4.88
C ASP A 141 -9.37 27.24 -6.34
N SER A 142 -8.43 27.66 -7.21
CA SER A 142 -8.38 27.19 -8.60
C SER A 142 -7.79 25.79 -8.73
N LEU A 143 -7.04 25.32 -7.72
CA LEU A 143 -6.49 23.97 -7.72
C LEU A 143 -7.60 22.91 -7.60
N PRO A 144 -7.50 21.81 -8.37
CA PRO A 144 -8.43 20.69 -8.23
C PRO A 144 -8.51 20.21 -6.78
N ALA A 145 -9.70 19.84 -6.32
CA ALA A 145 -9.92 19.42 -4.94
C ALA A 145 -9.05 18.23 -4.51
N SER A 146 -8.67 17.36 -5.45
CA SER A 146 -7.72 16.26 -5.21
C SER A 146 -6.34 16.76 -4.82
N ASN A 147 -5.86 17.84 -5.45
CA ASN A 147 -4.57 18.45 -5.16
C ASN A 147 -4.61 19.15 -3.80
N ARG A 148 -5.67 19.91 -3.53
CA ARG A 148 -5.87 20.56 -2.22
C ARG A 148 -5.95 19.55 -1.08
N LEU A 149 -6.69 18.45 -1.28
CA LEU A 149 -6.75 17.36 -0.30
C LEU A 149 -5.36 16.75 -0.07
N ALA A 150 -4.62 16.52 -1.16
CA ALA A 150 -3.26 16.03 -1.10
C ALA A 150 -2.30 16.93 -0.31
N ASP A 151 -2.38 18.24 -0.50
CA ASP A 151 -1.58 19.22 0.24
C ASP A 151 -1.92 19.22 1.74
N GLU A 152 -3.20 19.09 2.10
CA GLU A 152 -3.62 18.96 3.52
C GLU A 152 -3.08 17.67 4.15
N LEU A 153 -3.11 16.55 3.42
CA LEU A 153 -2.53 15.28 3.88
C LEU A 153 -1.00 15.41 4.01
N ALA A 154 -0.34 16.02 3.03
CA ALA A 154 1.11 16.21 3.07
C ALA A 154 1.53 17.09 4.25
N ALA A 155 0.81 18.17 4.52
CA ALA A 155 1.03 19.02 5.69
C ALA A 155 0.81 18.27 7.00
N ALA A 156 -0.28 17.51 7.10
CA ALA A 156 -0.57 16.71 8.29
C ALA A 156 0.48 15.60 8.53
N ALA A 157 1.07 15.04 7.48
CA ALA A 157 2.10 14.01 7.63
C ALA A 157 3.46 14.56 8.11
N GLN A 158 3.68 15.88 8.02
CA GLN A 158 4.86 16.55 8.58
C GLN A 158 4.70 16.87 10.07
N SER A 159 3.48 16.90 10.60
CA SER A 159 3.26 17.15 12.03
C SER A 159 3.51 15.92 12.87
N THR A 160 4.27 16.08 13.96
CA THR A 160 4.52 15.00 14.92
C THR A 160 3.26 14.48 15.60
N GLU A 161 2.18 15.28 15.64
CA GLU A 161 0.91 14.91 16.28
C GLU A 161 0.09 13.95 15.39
N THR A 162 0.12 14.15 14.08
CA THR A 162 -0.75 13.46 13.12
C THR A 162 -0.01 12.48 12.21
N ALA A 163 1.33 12.54 12.15
CA ALA A 163 2.13 11.72 11.24
C ALA A 163 1.90 10.21 11.39
N VAL A 164 1.74 9.69 12.61
CA VAL A 164 1.53 8.26 12.83
C VAL A 164 0.16 7.82 12.32
N ALA A 165 -0.91 8.49 12.76
CA ALA A 165 -2.28 8.16 12.36
C ALA A 165 -2.46 8.26 10.84
N LEU A 166 -1.93 9.34 10.25
CA LEU A 166 -1.96 9.52 8.81
C LEU A 166 -1.06 8.52 8.08
N GLY A 167 0.08 8.16 8.65
CA GLY A 167 0.95 7.11 8.16
C GLY A 167 0.23 5.79 7.92
N HIS A 168 -0.63 5.37 8.86
CA HIS A 168 -1.44 4.16 8.68
C HIS A 168 -2.45 4.29 7.54
N ILE A 169 -3.14 5.44 7.43
CA ILE A 169 -4.10 5.69 6.33
C ILE A 169 -3.38 5.64 4.98
N LEU A 170 -2.26 6.35 4.85
CA LEU A 170 -1.48 6.41 3.63
C LEU A 170 -0.83 5.06 3.29
N ALA A 171 -0.34 4.33 4.29
CA ALA A 171 0.24 2.99 4.12
C ALA A 171 -0.78 1.95 3.65
N SER A 172 -2.06 2.12 4.01
CA SER A 172 -3.14 1.24 3.56
C SER A 172 -3.47 1.37 2.06
N GLY A 173 -2.93 2.40 1.39
CA GLY A 173 -3.26 2.73 0.01
C GLY A 173 -4.58 3.49 -0.13
N ALA A 174 -5.11 4.07 0.95
CA ALA A 174 -6.34 4.85 0.92
C ALA A 174 -6.27 6.04 -0.04
N ALA A 175 -5.08 6.59 -0.26
CA ALA A 175 -4.86 7.74 -1.14
C ALA A 175 -4.61 7.35 -2.61
N ASP A 176 -4.46 6.06 -2.93
CA ASP A 176 -3.96 5.61 -4.24
C ASP A 176 -4.88 6.01 -5.40
N ASP A 177 -6.19 6.21 -5.15
CA ASP A 177 -7.17 6.63 -6.15
C ASP A 177 -7.34 8.17 -6.31
N LEU A 178 -6.48 8.98 -5.67
CA LEU A 178 -6.42 10.44 -5.87
C LEU A 178 -5.74 10.83 -7.19
N GLY A 179 -5.01 9.91 -7.84
CA GLY A 179 -4.33 10.11 -9.11
C GLY A 179 -2.80 10.27 -8.97
N SER A 180 -2.07 9.67 -9.90
CA SER A 180 -0.59 9.55 -9.85
C SER A 180 0.14 10.89 -9.81
N ASN A 181 -0.31 11.88 -10.58
CA ASN A 181 0.32 13.21 -10.66
C ASN A 181 0.28 13.94 -9.31
N VAL A 182 -0.81 13.75 -8.56
CA VAL A 182 -1.00 14.38 -7.25
C VAL A 182 -0.09 13.71 -6.22
N LEU A 183 -0.15 12.38 -6.18
CA LEU A 183 0.58 11.57 -5.19
C LEU A 183 2.10 11.66 -5.32
N GLY A 184 2.64 11.78 -6.53
CA GLY A 184 4.09 11.85 -6.75
C GLY A 184 4.76 13.00 -5.98
N SER A 185 4.12 14.17 -5.95
CA SER A 185 4.64 15.36 -5.25
C SER A 185 4.65 15.18 -3.73
N ILE A 186 3.53 14.70 -3.16
CA ILE A 186 3.38 14.41 -1.74
C ILE A 186 4.44 13.40 -1.30
N TRP A 187 4.54 12.26 -2.00
CA TRP A 187 5.47 11.20 -1.63
C TRP A 187 6.91 11.66 -1.73
N GLY A 188 7.25 12.50 -2.72
CA GLY A 188 8.55 13.17 -2.81
C GLY A 188 8.88 14.00 -1.57
N GLN A 189 7.96 14.86 -1.15
CA GLN A 189 8.16 15.72 0.01
C GLN A 189 8.26 14.92 1.32
N LEU A 190 7.38 13.94 1.52
CA LEU A 190 7.43 13.06 2.70
C LEU A 190 8.72 12.24 2.73
N ALA A 191 9.17 11.70 1.60
CA ALA A 191 10.43 10.96 1.49
C ALA A 191 11.67 11.82 1.76
N SER A 192 11.55 13.15 1.64
CA SER A 192 12.60 14.11 1.99
C SER A 192 12.55 14.59 3.46
N SER A 193 11.56 14.15 4.24
CA SER A 193 11.41 14.56 5.64
C SER A 193 12.59 14.12 6.49
N ALA A 194 12.97 14.96 7.46
CA ALA A 194 14.01 14.63 8.45
C ALA A 194 13.53 13.63 9.50
N THR A 195 12.20 13.44 9.65
CA THR A 195 11.62 12.49 10.59
C THR A 195 11.62 11.08 9.97
N PRO A 196 12.31 10.09 10.56
CA PRO A 196 12.42 8.73 9.99
C PRO A 196 11.10 8.07 9.59
N MET A 197 10.06 8.21 10.42
CA MET A 197 8.75 7.61 10.13
C MET A 197 8.08 8.29 8.94
N THR A 198 8.05 9.62 8.90
CA THR A 198 7.50 10.39 7.77
C THR A 198 8.26 10.09 6.48
N GLN A 199 9.59 9.98 6.55
CA GLN A 199 10.42 9.54 5.44
C GLN A 199 10.03 8.14 4.96
N ALA A 200 9.90 7.17 5.87
CA ALA A 200 9.50 5.81 5.52
C ALA A 200 8.12 5.75 4.85
N ILE A 201 7.15 6.52 5.34
CA ILE A 201 5.81 6.64 4.73
C ILE A 201 5.90 7.19 3.31
N GLY A 202 6.70 8.24 3.12
CA GLY A 202 6.94 8.84 1.79
C GLY A 202 7.59 7.86 0.82
N LEU A 203 8.66 7.18 1.24
CA LEU A 203 9.33 6.15 0.45
C LEU A 203 8.39 5.00 0.12
N ALA A 204 7.62 4.51 1.10
CA ALA A 204 6.62 3.47 0.89
C ALA A 204 5.55 3.91 -0.12
N GLY A 205 5.12 5.18 -0.08
CA GLY A 205 4.22 5.78 -1.07
C GLY A 205 4.80 5.79 -2.48
N GLN A 206 6.05 6.24 -2.63
CA GLN A 206 6.77 6.20 -3.90
C GLN A 206 6.84 4.78 -4.47
N ILE A 207 7.20 3.80 -3.63
CA ILE A 207 7.29 2.39 -4.01
C ILE A 207 5.91 1.87 -4.46
N ARG A 208 4.84 2.13 -3.70
CA ARG A 208 3.47 1.68 -4.05
C ARG A 208 3.01 2.20 -5.41
N VAL A 209 3.34 3.44 -5.76
CA VAL A 209 2.98 4.02 -7.07
C VAL A 209 3.96 3.67 -8.19
N GLY A 210 4.89 2.73 -7.95
CA GLY A 210 5.85 2.24 -8.95
C GLY A 210 7.07 3.14 -9.15
N ASN A 211 7.27 4.18 -8.35
CA ASN A 211 8.43 5.06 -8.47
C ASN A 211 9.69 4.40 -7.86
N SER A 212 10.62 4.00 -8.72
CA SER A 212 11.85 3.29 -8.33
C SER A 212 12.83 4.14 -7.51
N ALA A 213 12.68 5.48 -7.49
CA ALA A 213 13.50 6.36 -6.66
C ALA A 213 13.38 6.03 -5.16
N GLY A 214 12.19 5.60 -4.70
CA GLY A 214 11.98 5.21 -3.31
C GLY A 214 12.79 3.95 -2.92
N LEU A 215 12.88 2.97 -3.83
CA LEU A 215 13.73 1.79 -3.63
C LEU A 215 15.21 2.15 -3.61
N ALA A 216 15.65 3.05 -4.51
CA ALA A 216 17.04 3.47 -4.60
C ALA A 216 17.52 4.19 -3.33
N VAL A 217 16.69 5.06 -2.75
CA VAL A 217 16.97 5.69 -1.46
C VAL A 217 17.06 4.65 -0.36
N LEU A 218 16.10 3.71 -0.29
CA LEU A 218 16.08 2.67 0.73
C LEU A 218 17.32 1.77 0.68
N ALA A 219 17.77 1.41 -0.53
CA ALA A 219 18.98 0.62 -0.73
C ALA A 219 20.27 1.34 -0.26
N THR A 220 20.24 2.67 -0.15
CA THR A 220 21.41 3.50 0.20
C THR A 220 21.45 3.90 1.68
N VAL A 221 20.30 4.31 2.24
CA VAL A 221 20.23 4.87 3.61
C VAL A 221 20.50 3.81 4.69
N GLY A 222 20.13 2.55 4.42
CA GLY A 222 20.36 1.43 5.32
C GLY A 222 19.37 1.33 6.49
N PRO A 223 19.35 0.18 7.18
CA PRO A 223 18.27 -0.17 8.12
C PRO A 223 18.25 0.65 9.40
N GLN A 224 19.40 1.20 9.81
CA GLN A 224 19.53 1.95 11.06
C GLN A 224 18.79 3.30 11.03
N ALA A 225 18.42 3.77 9.84
CA ALA A 225 17.63 4.99 9.70
C ALA A 225 16.16 4.80 10.06
N PHE A 226 15.65 3.56 10.17
CA PHE A 226 14.23 3.29 10.32
C PHE A 226 13.95 2.37 11.51
N SER A 227 12.96 2.74 12.32
CA SER A 227 12.42 1.88 13.38
C SER A 227 11.79 0.60 12.81
N ALA A 228 11.52 -0.39 13.66
CA ALA A 228 10.85 -1.62 13.25
C ALA A 228 9.49 -1.35 12.57
N ASP A 229 8.67 -0.46 13.13
CA ASP A 229 7.36 -0.08 12.57
C ASP A 229 7.50 0.59 11.19
N ALA A 230 8.48 1.49 11.04
CA ALA A 230 8.78 2.12 9.76
C ALA A 230 9.20 1.08 8.71
N GLN A 231 10.02 0.10 9.10
CA GLN A 231 10.42 -1.01 8.21
C GLN A 231 9.24 -1.90 7.83
N ASP A 232 8.24 -2.09 8.71
CA ASP A 232 7.03 -2.85 8.39
C ASP A 232 6.21 -2.19 7.28
N HIS A 233 6.01 -0.87 7.38
CA HIS A 233 5.36 -0.07 6.33
C HIS A 233 6.10 -0.17 4.98
N LEU A 234 7.43 -0.07 5.00
CA LEU A 234 8.26 -0.21 3.82
C LEU A 234 8.13 -1.62 3.21
N SER A 235 8.18 -2.67 4.04
CA SER A 235 8.06 -4.06 3.58
C SER A 235 6.75 -4.29 2.83
N THR A 236 5.63 -3.81 3.35
CA THR A 236 4.31 -3.94 2.72
C THR A 236 4.28 -3.29 1.33
N ALA A 237 4.90 -2.12 1.18
CA ALA A 237 5.01 -1.44 -0.11
C ALA A 237 5.89 -2.22 -1.10
N ILE A 238 7.05 -2.71 -0.64
CA ILE A 238 8.00 -3.48 -1.47
C ILE A 238 7.36 -4.77 -1.97
N CYS A 239 6.63 -5.48 -1.12
CA CYS A 239 5.95 -6.72 -1.47
C CYS A 239 4.98 -6.58 -2.66
N ARG A 240 4.48 -5.36 -2.92
CA ARG A 240 3.56 -5.05 -4.03
C ARG A 240 4.25 -4.46 -5.26
N TYR A 241 5.56 -4.22 -5.18
CA TYR A 241 6.32 -3.62 -6.27
C TYR A 241 6.53 -4.61 -7.42
N ASN A 242 6.26 -4.19 -8.64
CA ASN A 242 6.36 -5.05 -9.83
C ASN A 242 6.86 -4.33 -11.10
N ALA A 243 7.30 -3.08 -11.00
CA ALA A 243 7.89 -2.40 -12.15
C ALA A 243 9.24 -3.05 -12.49
N SER A 244 9.50 -3.24 -13.78
CA SER A 244 10.63 -4.03 -14.30
C SER A 244 11.82 -3.20 -14.77
N ASP A 245 11.92 -1.93 -14.34
CA ASP A 245 13.08 -1.13 -14.69
C ASP A 245 14.35 -1.63 -13.99
N ILE A 246 15.48 -1.51 -14.69
CA ILE A 246 16.77 -2.07 -14.25
C ILE A 246 17.19 -1.48 -12.90
N GLY A 247 16.96 -0.18 -12.66
CA GLY A 247 17.33 0.50 -11.42
C GLY A 247 16.56 -0.03 -10.22
N ALA A 248 15.26 -0.29 -10.37
CA ALA A 248 14.45 -0.93 -9.34
C ALA A 248 14.93 -2.35 -9.02
N ILE A 249 15.20 -3.16 -10.05
CA ILE A 249 15.69 -4.54 -9.88
C ILE A 249 17.02 -4.55 -9.11
N GLN A 250 17.94 -3.65 -9.44
CA GLN A 250 19.21 -3.48 -8.73
C GLN A 250 18.99 -3.10 -7.25
N SER A 251 18.06 -2.18 -6.99
CA SER A 251 17.73 -1.75 -5.62
C SER A 251 17.11 -2.89 -4.80
N LEU A 252 16.19 -3.67 -5.39
CA LEU A 252 15.64 -4.87 -4.76
C LEU A 252 16.74 -5.92 -4.47
N GLY A 253 17.66 -6.10 -5.42
CA GLY A 253 18.84 -6.94 -5.26
C GLY A 253 19.74 -6.54 -4.08
N ALA A 254 19.94 -5.25 -3.87
CA ALA A 254 20.65 -4.73 -2.70
C ALA A 254 19.86 -5.01 -1.40
N LEU A 255 18.54 -4.83 -1.43
CA LEU A 255 17.70 -5.04 -0.25
C LEU A 255 17.68 -6.50 0.22
N VAL A 256 17.65 -7.49 -0.69
CA VAL A 256 17.67 -8.92 -0.29
C VAL A 256 18.96 -9.34 0.42
N THR A 257 20.08 -8.64 0.20
CA THR A 257 21.38 -8.91 0.85
C THR A 257 21.69 -7.98 2.03
N SER A 258 20.81 -7.02 2.29
CA SER A 258 20.99 -6.00 3.32
C SER A 258 20.83 -6.52 4.76
N ALA A 259 21.07 -5.62 5.71
CA ALA A 259 20.83 -5.81 7.15
C ALA A 259 19.45 -5.32 7.62
N TYR A 260 18.51 -5.03 6.70
CA TYR A 260 17.11 -4.75 7.06
C TYR A 260 16.45 -5.96 7.73
N ALA A 261 15.33 -5.71 8.41
CA ALA A 261 14.50 -6.76 8.98
C ALA A 261 14.08 -7.80 7.92
N GLU A 262 13.91 -9.05 8.35
CA GLU A 262 13.65 -10.19 7.45
C GLU A 262 12.39 -9.99 6.59
N ASN A 263 11.38 -9.25 7.06
CA ASN A 263 10.20 -8.90 6.25
C ASN A 263 10.54 -8.03 5.04
N VAL A 264 11.41 -7.03 5.18
CA VAL A 264 11.89 -6.19 4.06
C VAL A 264 12.64 -7.05 3.05
N LYS A 265 13.54 -7.92 3.52
CA LYS A 265 14.32 -8.83 2.66
C LYS A 265 13.40 -9.81 1.92
N LEU A 266 12.46 -10.41 2.64
CA LEU A 266 11.46 -11.32 2.09
C LEU A 266 10.61 -10.63 1.01
N CYS A 267 10.13 -9.41 1.29
CA CYS A 267 9.35 -8.65 0.33
C CYS A 267 10.16 -8.23 -0.89
N ALA A 268 11.45 -7.91 -0.75
CA ALA A 268 12.32 -7.62 -1.89
C ALA A 268 12.52 -8.87 -2.77
N GLY A 269 12.71 -10.05 -2.17
CA GLY A 269 12.76 -11.32 -2.89
C GLY A 269 11.43 -11.65 -3.58
N HIS A 270 10.31 -11.35 -2.93
CA HIS A 270 8.98 -11.51 -3.50
C HIS A 270 8.74 -10.60 -4.71
N ALA A 271 9.15 -9.33 -4.64
CA ALA A 271 9.08 -8.40 -5.77
C ALA A 271 9.95 -8.87 -6.94
N LEU A 272 11.17 -9.34 -6.67
CA LEU A 272 12.03 -9.95 -7.69
C LEU A 272 11.40 -11.19 -8.32
N ARG A 273 10.71 -12.03 -7.54
CA ARG A 273 9.91 -13.15 -8.07
C ARG A 273 8.76 -12.68 -8.95
N ALA A 274 8.06 -11.62 -8.55
CA ALA A 274 6.94 -11.07 -9.34
C ALA A 274 7.41 -10.50 -10.69
N ILE A 275 8.60 -9.88 -10.72
CA ILE A 275 9.23 -9.34 -11.93
C ILE A 275 9.83 -10.45 -12.79
N HIS A 276 10.57 -11.39 -12.19
CA HIS A 276 11.23 -12.55 -12.82
C HIS A 276 11.81 -12.33 -14.23
N SER A 277 12.34 -11.14 -14.53
CA SER A 277 13.10 -10.91 -15.75
C SER A 277 14.46 -11.58 -15.70
N LYS A 278 15.18 -11.60 -16.82
CA LYS A 278 16.56 -12.11 -16.85
C LYS A 278 17.45 -11.37 -15.83
N GLU A 279 17.28 -10.07 -15.70
CA GLU A 279 17.99 -9.24 -14.72
C GLU A 279 17.61 -9.59 -13.28
N ALA A 280 16.32 -9.84 -13.00
CA ALA A 280 15.87 -10.25 -11.67
C ALA A 280 16.41 -11.64 -11.27
N VAL A 281 16.50 -12.58 -12.24
CA VAL A 281 17.05 -13.93 -12.00
C VAL A 281 18.48 -13.89 -11.45
N LYS A 282 19.30 -12.90 -11.85
CA LYS A 282 20.66 -12.73 -11.32
C LYS A 282 20.69 -12.51 -9.80
N TYR A 283 19.67 -11.83 -9.26
CA TYR A 283 19.52 -11.59 -7.83
C TYR A 283 18.78 -12.72 -7.12
N LEU A 284 17.91 -13.46 -7.81
CA LEU A 284 17.22 -14.64 -7.26
C LEU A 284 18.15 -15.85 -7.14
N MET A 285 19.10 -16.03 -8.07
CA MET A 285 19.99 -17.19 -8.10
C MET A 285 20.77 -17.40 -6.79
N PRO A 286 21.45 -16.39 -6.21
CA PRO A 286 22.11 -16.54 -4.90
C PRO A 286 21.16 -16.91 -3.75
N LEU A 287 19.87 -16.58 -3.86
CA LEU A 287 18.89 -16.86 -2.81
C LEU A 287 18.51 -18.35 -2.73
N LEU A 288 18.85 -19.17 -3.75
CA LEU A 288 18.77 -20.63 -3.67
C LEU A 288 19.63 -21.21 -2.54
N ASP A 289 20.68 -20.49 -2.14
CA ASP A 289 21.59 -20.82 -1.04
C ASP A 289 21.29 -20.07 0.26
N SER A 290 20.20 -19.30 0.30
CA SER A 290 19.81 -18.57 1.51
C SER A 290 19.54 -19.52 2.67
N PRO A 291 19.93 -19.17 3.92
CA PRO A 291 19.51 -19.94 5.10
C PRO A 291 17.99 -19.84 5.37
N SER A 292 17.32 -18.83 4.79
CA SER A 292 15.87 -18.64 4.93
C SER A 292 15.12 -19.50 3.91
N ARG A 293 14.38 -20.52 4.39
CA ARG A 293 13.54 -21.39 3.54
C ARG A 293 12.49 -20.60 2.75
N ARG A 294 12.02 -19.47 3.27
CA ARG A 294 11.09 -18.58 2.55
C ARG A 294 11.79 -17.91 1.37
N MET A 295 13.04 -17.46 1.54
CA MET A 295 13.83 -16.90 0.44
C MET A 295 14.20 -17.91 -0.63
N GLN A 296 14.54 -19.14 -0.24
CA GLN A 296 14.75 -20.22 -1.20
C GLN A 296 13.49 -20.48 -2.05
N TYR A 297 12.30 -20.42 -1.44
CA TYR A 297 11.04 -20.56 -2.17
C TYR A 297 10.82 -19.41 -3.17
N GLU A 298 11.00 -18.15 -2.75
CA GLU A 298 10.85 -17.00 -3.65
C GLU A 298 11.81 -17.12 -4.86
N ALA A 299 13.05 -17.55 -4.61
CA ALA A 299 14.05 -17.84 -5.64
C ALA A 299 13.59 -18.90 -6.64
N VAL A 300 13.22 -20.08 -6.12
CA VAL A 300 12.72 -21.22 -6.94
C VAL A 300 11.53 -20.80 -7.78
N ALA A 301 10.54 -20.14 -7.16
CA ALA A 301 9.32 -19.74 -7.85
C ALA A 301 9.59 -18.65 -8.90
N GLY A 302 10.50 -17.70 -8.65
CA GLY A 302 10.85 -16.65 -9.61
C GLY A 302 11.63 -17.19 -10.81
N ILE A 303 12.61 -18.04 -10.57
CA ILE A 303 13.37 -18.71 -11.64
C ILE A 303 12.45 -19.61 -12.47
N ALA A 304 11.53 -20.34 -11.82
CA ALA A 304 10.53 -21.13 -12.51
C ALA A 304 9.61 -20.28 -13.38
N SER A 305 9.16 -19.12 -12.89
CA SER A 305 8.32 -18.22 -13.68
C SER A 305 9.04 -17.69 -14.92
N PHE A 306 10.30 -17.30 -14.77
CA PHE A 306 11.15 -16.92 -15.90
C PHE A 306 11.31 -18.05 -16.92
N ALA A 307 11.68 -19.25 -16.45
CA ALA A 307 11.94 -20.41 -17.31
C ALA A 307 10.70 -20.89 -18.08
N ASN A 308 9.52 -20.76 -17.48
CA ASN A 308 8.24 -21.14 -18.08
C ASN A 308 7.58 -19.99 -18.88
N GLY A 309 8.22 -18.82 -18.94
CA GLY A 309 7.73 -17.71 -19.75
C GLY A 309 6.42 -17.11 -19.26
N PHE A 310 6.18 -17.09 -17.95
CA PHE A 310 5.03 -16.35 -17.42
C PHE A 310 5.25 -14.84 -17.58
N PRO A 311 4.18 -14.05 -17.73
CA PRO A 311 4.27 -12.61 -17.72
C PRO A 311 4.58 -12.10 -16.30
N VAL A 312 5.26 -10.94 -16.23
CA VAL A 312 5.46 -10.16 -15.00
C VAL A 312 4.12 -10.02 -14.26
N GLN A 313 4.12 -10.28 -12.96
CA GLN A 313 2.89 -10.21 -12.16
C GLN A 313 2.50 -8.76 -11.94
N THR A 314 1.29 -8.39 -12.34
CA THR A 314 0.69 -7.07 -12.11
C THR A 314 -0.61 -7.23 -11.32
N ALA A 315 -1.07 -6.16 -10.69
CA ALA A 315 -2.37 -6.18 -9.99
C ALA A 315 -3.50 -6.62 -10.93
N ASN A 316 -3.47 -6.17 -12.19
CA ASN A 316 -4.50 -6.47 -13.18
C ASN A 316 -4.48 -7.94 -13.62
N ASN A 317 -3.30 -8.46 -14.01
CA ASN A 317 -3.20 -9.82 -14.54
C ASN A 317 -3.29 -10.93 -13.47
N THR A 318 -3.13 -10.56 -12.21
CA THR A 318 -3.32 -11.48 -11.09
C THR A 318 -4.80 -11.69 -10.81
N VAL A 319 -5.62 -10.63 -10.92
CA VAL A 319 -7.06 -10.71 -10.66
C VAL A 319 -7.80 -11.49 -11.75
N ASP A 320 -7.43 -11.29 -13.02
CA ASP A 320 -8.04 -12.01 -14.16
C ASP A 320 -7.37 -13.35 -14.48
N MET A 321 -6.35 -13.75 -13.70
CA MET A 321 -5.54 -14.95 -13.86
C MET A 321 -4.76 -15.04 -15.17
N SER A 322 -4.68 -13.96 -15.97
CA SER A 322 -3.87 -13.94 -17.19
C SER A 322 -2.36 -14.04 -16.92
N VAL A 323 -1.94 -13.90 -15.66
CA VAL A 323 -0.58 -14.23 -15.20
C VAL A 323 -0.18 -15.71 -15.47
N LEU A 324 -1.16 -16.60 -15.68
CA LEU A 324 -0.92 -17.99 -16.03
C LEU A 324 -0.86 -18.25 -17.54
N ALA A 325 -1.17 -17.25 -18.36
CA ALA A 325 -1.08 -17.39 -19.81
C ALA A 325 0.39 -17.41 -20.24
N ALA A 326 0.76 -18.37 -21.09
CA ALA A 326 2.11 -18.43 -21.64
C ALA A 326 2.40 -17.17 -22.47
N ASN A 327 3.55 -16.53 -22.24
CA ASN A 327 4.02 -15.47 -23.11
C ASN A 327 4.49 -16.09 -24.44
N PRO A 328 3.89 -15.72 -25.59
CA PRO A 328 4.25 -16.31 -26.88
C PRO A 328 5.70 -16.03 -27.31
N ASN A 329 6.35 -15.03 -26.69
CA ASN A 329 7.72 -14.63 -26.98
C ASN A 329 8.75 -15.22 -26.00
N ALA A 330 8.32 -15.99 -25.01
CA ALA A 330 9.22 -16.62 -24.05
C ALA A 330 9.64 -18.03 -24.48
N PRO A 331 10.73 -18.59 -23.93
CA PRO A 331 11.06 -19.99 -24.12
C PRO A 331 9.85 -20.87 -23.81
N PRO A 332 9.54 -21.89 -24.64
CA PRO A 332 8.40 -22.75 -24.39
C PRO A 332 8.61 -23.50 -23.08
N ALA A 333 7.63 -23.43 -22.18
CA ALA A 333 7.59 -24.26 -20.99
C ALA A 333 7.73 -25.73 -21.37
N THR A 334 8.59 -26.46 -20.67
CA THR A 334 8.77 -27.90 -20.86
C THR A 334 8.04 -28.69 -19.78
N THR A 335 7.82 -29.97 -20.01
CA THR A 335 7.25 -30.86 -18.98
C THR A 335 8.08 -30.85 -17.71
N ASP A 336 9.40 -30.74 -17.82
CA ASP A 336 10.31 -30.70 -16.66
C ASP A 336 10.23 -29.36 -15.91
N THR A 337 10.29 -28.22 -16.62
CA THR A 337 10.22 -26.90 -15.94
C THR A 337 8.89 -26.67 -15.25
N LEU A 338 7.80 -27.26 -15.75
CA LEU A 338 6.49 -27.25 -15.08
C LEU A 338 6.43 -28.22 -13.89
N ARG A 339 6.99 -29.43 -14.01
CA ARG A 339 7.05 -30.41 -12.91
C ARG A 339 7.77 -29.85 -11.68
N TYR A 340 8.82 -29.06 -11.90
CA TYR A 340 9.63 -28.48 -10.83
C TYR A 340 9.23 -27.04 -10.47
N PHE A 341 8.02 -26.60 -10.82
CA PHE A 341 7.45 -25.34 -10.33
C PHE A 341 6.53 -25.61 -9.11
N PRO A 342 7.05 -25.56 -7.86
CA PRO A 342 6.29 -26.00 -6.70
C PRO A 342 5.30 -24.95 -6.21
N THR A 343 4.19 -25.42 -5.62
CA THR A 343 3.47 -24.64 -4.62
C THR A 343 4.30 -24.54 -3.34
N LEU A 344 4.03 -23.55 -2.48
CA LEU A 344 4.75 -23.42 -1.19
C LEU A 344 4.70 -24.71 -0.35
N SER A 345 3.54 -25.37 -0.29
CA SER A 345 3.38 -26.63 0.46
C SER A 345 4.21 -27.77 -0.14
N ALA A 346 4.27 -27.88 -1.48
CA ALA A 346 5.09 -28.87 -2.15
C ALA A 346 6.59 -28.60 -1.93
N PHE A 347 7.01 -27.33 -2.02
CA PHE A 347 8.38 -26.92 -1.75
C PHE A 347 8.81 -27.26 -0.33
N GLN A 348 8.00 -26.94 0.69
CA GLN A 348 8.31 -27.20 2.10
C GLN A 348 8.54 -28.69 2.40
N LYS A 349 7.89 -29.59 1.66
CA LYS A 349 8.08 -31.03 1.82
C LYS A 349 9.40 -31.54 1.26
N GLN A 350 9.90 -30.94 0.18
CA GLN A 350 11.07 -31.42 -0.57
C GLN A 350 11.91 -30.26 -1.14
N PRO A 351 12.40 -29.33 -0.31
CA PRO A 351 13.02 -28.09 -0.82
C PRO A 351 14.28 -28.37 -1.65
N ASP A 352 15.10 -29.32 -1.21
CA ASP A 352 16.40 -29.64 -1.83
C ASP A 352 16.22 -30.23 -3.23
N THR A 353 15.11 -30.93 -3.49
CA THR A 353 14.73 -31.44 -4.82
C THR A 353 14.53 -30.30 -5.81
N TYR A 354 13.74 -29.29 -5.44
CA TYR A 354 13.47 -28.14 -6.32
C TYR A 354 14.70 -27.25 -6.48
N ILE A 355 15.44 -27.00 -5.39
CA ILE A 355 16.66 -26.19 -5.43
C ILE A 355 17.70 -26.82 -6.36
N SER A 356 17.95 -28.14 -6.22
CA SER A 356 18.93 -28.85 -7.05
C SER A 356 18.56 -28.80 -8.52
N TYR A 357 17.28 -29.00 -8.86
CA TYR A 357 16.80 -28.88 -10.23
C TYR A 357 17.07 -27.49 -10.81
N TRP A 358 16.66 -26.43 -10.12
CA TRP A 358 16.80 -25.06 -10.64
C TRP A 358 18.26 -24.60 -10.73
N LYS A 359 19.14 -25.03 -9.82
CA LYS A 359 20.59 -24.80 -9.97
C LYS A 359 21.15 -25.44 -11.24
N ASN A 360 20.82 -26.71 -11.48
CA ASN A 360 21.28 -27.42 -12.69
C ASN A 360 20.72 -26.77 -13.96
N TRP A 361 19.44 -26.37 -13.94
CA TRP A 361 18.81 -25.69 -15.06
C TRP A 361 19.50 -24.35 -15.39
N LEU A 362 19.81 -23.52 -14.37
CA LEU A 362 20.54 -22.26 -14.56
C LEU A 362 21.93 -22.47 -15.16
N LEU A 363 22.68 -23.46 -14.66
CA LEU A 363 24.01 -23.82 -15.19
C LEU A 363 23.93 -24.23 -16.67
N ALA A 364 22.94 -25.03 -17.04
CA ALA A 364 22.77 -25.50 -18.42
C ALA A 364 22.42 -24.38 -19.42
N HIS A 365 21.78 -23.29 -18.94
CA HIS A 365 21.30 -22.20 -19.79
C HIS A 365 22.19 -20.94 -19.74
N SER A 366 23.32 -20.99 -19.04
CA SER A 366 24.32 -19.89 -18.97
C SER A 366 23.71 -18.53 -18.62
N ILE A 367 22.74 -18.50 -17.71
CA ILE A 367 22.13 -17.26 -17.24
C ILE A 367 23.07 -16.64 -16.21
N ASN A 368 24.01 -15.82 -16.69
CA ASN A 368 24.90 -14.99 -15.89
C ASN A 368 24.31 -13.60 -15.62
#